data_AF-B4IX71-F1
#
_entry.id   AF-B4IX71-F1
#
_cell.length_a   1.000
_cell.length_b   1.000
_cell.length_c   1.000
_cell.angle_alpha   90.00
_cell.angle_beta   90.00
_cell.angle_gamma   90.00
#
_symmetry.space_group_name_H-M   'P 1'
#
loop_
_entity.id
_entity.type
_entity.pdbx_description
1 polymer ?
#
loop_
_entity_poly.entity_id
_entity_poly.type
_entity_poly.pdbx_seq_one_letter_code
_entity_poly.pdbx_strand_id
1 'polypeptide(L)'
;MTSLTSEDLEDQLDSFIIRKPRDQTKVYTAVRKETNNGQKIFEHIPLLVGDILQSTPVAGYKDVFTAFNPATLNYRSCLVYGYVAGRGVHNKFFYKYLVDDGTGTIEISIFSKPNESDIIRGLYNEAKNLVYSAGSGQYEKVSGCMIRLLGKAMEHIDGSAILLGSNVLLFGRPSCFRNKITLEVISFAMDNGRSRQLEIAFNDNLIDYYQSHKAA
;
A
#
# COMPACT_ATOMS: atom_id res chain seq x y z
N MET A 1 -23.96 -31.70 -25.66
CA MET A 1 -22.61 -31.88 -25.11
C MET A 1 -21.84 -30.61 -25.38
N THR A 2 -21.88 -29.67 -24.44
CA THR A 2 -21.15 -28.39 -24.50
C THR A 2 -19.96 -28.50 -23.58
N SER A 3 -18.78 -28.52 -24.20
CA SER A 3 -17.47 -28.43 -23.55
C SER A 3 -17.37 -27.13 -22.77
N LEU A 4 -17.41 -27.22 -21.43
CA LEU A 4 -17.10 -26.11 -20.54
C LEU A 4 -15.59 -25.86 -20.58
N THR A 5 -15.19 -24.85 -21.34
CA THR A 5 -13.83 -24.33 -21.41
C THR A 5 -13.44 -23.69 -20.07
N SER A 6 -12.31 -24.12 -19.53
CA SER A 6 -11.43 -23.49 -18.52
C SER A 6 -11.83 -22.08 -18.01
N GLU A 7 -12.89 -21.99 -17.20
CA GLU A 7 -13.14 -20.81 -16.36
C GLU A 7 -12.29 -20.90 -15.10
N ASP A 8 -11.49 -19.86 -14.86
CA ASP A 8 -10.63 -19.75 -13.69
C ASP A 8 -11.49 -19.80 -12.41
N LEU A 9 -11.06 -20.54 -11.38
CA LEU A 9 -11.86 -20.68 -10.14
C LEU A 9 -12.04 -19.33 -9.45
N GLU A 10 -11.14 -18.39 -9.73
CA GLU A 10 -11.23 -17.01 -9.27
C GLU A 10 -12.51 -16.32 -9.69
N ASP A 11 -12.99 -16.56 -10.92
CA ASP A 11 -14.25 -15.97 -11.39
C ASP A 11 -15.48 -16.58 -10.69
N GLN A 12 -15.32 -17.76 -10.07
CA GLN A 12 -16.38 -18.50 -9.36
C GLN A 12 -16.31 -18.32 -7.83
N LEU A 13 -15.19 -17.81 -7.28
CA LEU A 13 -14.98 -17.56 -5.85
C LEU A 13 -15.48 -16.17 -5.45
N ASP A 14 -16.79 -15.96 -5.63
CA ASP A 14 -17.47 -14.71 -5.29
C ASP A 14 -17.32 -14.26 -3.82
N SER A 15 -16.93 -15.18 -2.94
CA SER A 15 -16.76 -14.95 -1.50
C SER A 15 -15.37 -14.45 -1.08
N PHE A 16 -14.36 -14.57 -1.95
CA PHE A 16 -12.96 -14.18 -1.65
C PHE A 16 -12.42 -13.08 -2.54
N ILE A 17 -13.13 -12.72 -3.62
CA ILE A 17 -12.80 -11.55 -4.42
C ILE A 17 -13.20 -10.31 -3.63
N ILE A 18 -12.22 -9.50 -3.22
CA ILE A 18 -12.47 -8.09 -2.94
C ILE A 18 -12.90 -7.47 -4.27
N ARG A 19 -14.21 -7.47 -4.56
CA ARG A 19 -14.75 -6.89 -5.79
C ARG A 19 -14.38 -5.42 -5.80
N LYS A 20 -13.55 -5.01 -6.77
CA LYS A 20 -13.48 -3.59 -7.14
C LYS A 20 -14.91 -3.19 -7.54
N PRO A 21 -15.52 -2.18 -6.89
CA PRO A 21 -16.86 -1.75 -7.23
C PRO A 21 -16.91 -1.42 -8.72
N ARG A 22 -17.81 -2.07 -9.46
CA ARG A 22 -17.90 -1.97 -10.94
C ARG A 22 -18.41 -0.62 -11.44
N ASP A 23 -18.78 0.28 -10.54
CA ASP A 23 -19.60 1.45 -10.87
C ASP A 23 -19.10 2.70 -10.15
N GLN A 24 -17.91 3.15 -10.54
CA GLN A 24 -17.26 4.30 -9.91
C GLN A 24 -16.51 5.13 -10.95
N THR A 25 -17.24 6.04 -11.60
CA THR A 25 -16.74 7.41 -11.81
C THR A 25 -16.47 8.05 -10.44
N LYS A 26 -15.58 7.48 -9.64
CA LYS A 26 -15.25 8.04 -8.34
C LYS A 26 -14.11 8.99 -8.51
N VAL A 27 -14.46 10.27 -8.48
CA VAL A 27 -13.62 11.28 -7.85
C VAL A 27 -13.13 10.69 -6.52
N TYR A 28 -11.82 10.70 -6.32
CA TYR A 28 -11.21 10.21 -5.09
C TYR A 28 -11.76 11.00 -3.89
N THR A 29 -12.33 10.29 -2.91
CA THR A 29 -12.81 10.89 -1.66
C THR A 29 -11.98 10.34 -0.51
N ALA A 30 -11.21 11.22 0.14
CA ALA A 30 -10.43 10.88 1.32
C ALA A 30 -11.31 10.38 2.48
N VAL A 31 -10.79 9.41 3.23
CA VAL A 31 -11.44 8.97 4.47
C VAL A 31 -11.30 10.08 5.49
N ARG A 32 -12.40 10.49 6.11
CA ARG A 32 -12.44 11.59 7.08
C ARG A 32 -12.99 11.12 8.41
N LYS A 33 -12.29 11.45 9.50
CA LYS A 33 -12.81 11.33 10.87
C LYS A 33 -12.98 12.71 11.47
N GLU A 34 -14.10 12.92 12.13
CA GLU A 34 -14.38 14.15 12.86
C GLU A 34 -14.15 13.88 14.35
N THR A 35 -13.34 14.72 14.98
CA THR A 35 -13.07 14.61 16.42
C THR A 35 -14.21 15.24 17.22
N ASN A 36 -14.24 14.96 18.54
CA ASN A 36 -15.25 15.53 19.44
C ASN A 36 -15.24 17.08 19.48
N ASN A 37 -14.13 17.71 19.07
CA ASN A 37 -14.01 19.16 18.95
C ASN A 37 -14.18 19.69 17.51
N GLY A 38 -14.76 18.89 16.60
CA GLY A 38 -15.10 19.31 15.23
C GLY A 38 -13.92 19.39 14.26
N GLN A 39 -12.72 18.92 14.65
CA GLN A 39 -11.58 18.88 13.72
C GLN A 39 -11.72 17.69 12.78
N LYS A 40 -11.45 17.94 11.49
CA LYS A 40 -11.43 16.93 10.44
C LYS A 40 -10.02 16.39 10.28
N ILE A 41 -9.83 15.09 10.54
CA ILE A 41 -8.58 14.38 10.32
C ILE A 41 -8.77 13.46 9.12
N PHE A 42 -7.93 13.61 8.11
CA PHE A 42 -7.97 12.82 6.91
C PHE A 42 -7.03 11.61 6.98
N GLU A 43 -7.43 10.53 6.34
CA GLU A 43 -6.68 9.28 6.22
C GLU A 43 -6.66 8.85 4.75
N HIS A 44 -5.60 8.13 4.37
CA HIS A 44 -5.39 7.58 3.02
C HIS A 44 -5.19 8.62 1.90
N ILE A 45 -4.82 9.86 2.23
CA ILE A 45 -4.73 10.94 1.24
C ILE A 45 -3.51 10.80 0.33
N PRO A 46 -3.63 10.98 -0.99
CA PRO A 46 -2.47 11.01 -1.87
C PRO A 46 -1.69 12.30 -1.62
N LEU A 47 -0.39 12.17 -1.38
CA LEU A 47 0.50 13.30 -1.16
C LEU A 47 1.80 13.12 -1.93
N LEU A 48 2.39 14.25 -2.34
CA LEU A 48 3.77 14.33 -2.78
C LEU A 48 4.71 14.28 -1.57
N VAL A 49 5.91 13.74 -1.78
CA VAL A 49 6.97 13.69 -0.76
C VAL A 49 7.33 15.09 -0.28
N GLY A 50 7.41 16.06 -1.20
CA GLY A 50 7.70 17.46 -0.86
C GLY A 50 6.69 18.07 0.12
N ASP A 51 5.41 17.70 0.03
CA ASP A 51 4.36 18.16 0.94
C ASP A 51 4.44 17.47 2.30
N ILE A 52 4.80 16.18 2.33
CA ILE A 52 5.05 15.46 3.57
C ILE A 52 6.26 16.05 4.31
N LEU A 53 7.34 16.38 3.60
CA LEU A 53 8.54 16.95 4.22
C LEU A 53 8.29 18.35 4.82
N GLN A 54 7.32 19.09 4.29
CA GLN A 54 6.88 20.39 4.83
C GLN A 54 5.83 20.26 5.94
N SER A 55 5.34 19.05 6.21
CA SER A 55 4.33 18.81 7.21
C SER A 55 4.85 19.07 8.63
N THR A 56 3.95 19.50 9.53
CA THR A 56 4.30 19.71 10.94
C THR A 56 3.38 18.91 11.86
N PRO A 57 3.90 18.28 12.94
CA PRO A 57 3.08 17.60 13.92
C PRO A 57 2.07 18.54 14.59
N VAL A 58 0.82 18.10 14.71
CA VAL A 58 -0.24 18.85 15.40
C VAL A 58 -0.14 18.61 16.90
N ALA A 59 0.09 19.68 17.68
CA ALA A 59 0.14 19.60 19.13
C ALA A 59 -1.16 19.04 19.73
N GLY A 60 -1.03 18.11 20.69
CA GLY A 60 -2.18 17.48 21.35
C GLY A 60 -2.80 16.30 20.59
N TYR A 61 -2.36 16.02 19.36
CA TYR A 61 -2.84 14.89 18.57
C TYR A 61 -1.69 13.94 18.22
N LYS A 62 -1.80 12.70 18.71
CA LYS A 62 -0.83 11.65 18.37
C LYS A 62 -0.93 11.28 16.89
N ASP A 63 0.21 11.27 16.20
CA ASP A 63 0.39 10.86 14.81
C ASP A 63 -0.47 11.67 13.81
N VAL A 64 -0.73 12.94 14.09
CA VAL A 64 -1.46 13.85 13.18
C VAL A 64 -0.53 14.97 12.74
N PHE A 65 -0.53 15.25 11.45
CA PHE A 65 0.34 16.23 10.80
C PHE A 65 -0.49 17.21 9.98
N THR A 66 0.05 18.40 9.75
CA THR A 66 -0.53 19.39 8.85
C THR A 66 0.06 19.28 7.45
N ALA A 67 -0.74 19.51 6.41
CA ALA A 67 -0.30 19.65 5.02
C ALA A 67 -0.85 20.96 4.41
N PHE A 68 -0.27 21.39 3.29
CA PHE A 68 -0.74 22.50 2.45
C PHE A 68 -0.76 23.90 3.09
N ASN A 69 0.36 24.39 3.62
CA ASN A 69 0.45 25.78 4.08
C ASN A 69 0.15 26.77 2.92
N PRO A 70 -0.80 27.75 3.04
CA PRO A 70 -1.54 28.21 4.23
C PRO A 70 -2.91 27.55 4.51
N ALA A 71 -3.44 26.73 3.60
CA ALA A 71 -4.64 25.92 3.84
C ALA A 71 -4.31 24.66 4.67
N THR A 72 -4.06 24.83 5.98
CA THR A 72 -3.66 23.72 6.86
C THR A 72 -4.72 22.62 6.93
N LEU A 73 -4.40 21.46 6.34
CA LEU A 73 -5.18 20.23 6.44
C LEU A 73 -4.55 19.27 7.46
N ASN A 74 -5.35 18.72 8.37
CA ASN A 74 -4.87 17.73 9.33
C ASN A 74 -5.03 16.30 8.78
N TYR A 75 -3.96 15.52 8.75
CA TYR A 75 -3.99 14.13 8.28
C TYR A 75 -3.19 13.19 9.19
N ARG A 76 -3.55 11.91 9.16
CA ARG A 76 -2.90 10.85 9.94
C ARG A 76 -2.15 9.85 9.07
N SER A 77 -2.62 9.61 7.87
CA SER A 77 -2.01 8.65 6.94
C SER A 77 -2.16 9.11 5.51
N CYS A 78 -1.19 8.73 4.68
CA CYS A 78 -1.11 9.14 3.28
C CYS A 78 -0.69 7.99 2.37
N LEU A 79 -0.96 8.18 1.08
CA LEU A 79 -0.49 7.37 -0.03
C LEU A 79 0.61 8.13 -0.74
N VAL A 80 1.71 7.45 -1.07
CA VAL A 80 2.85 8.02 -1.80
C VAL A 80 3.25 7.05 -2.90
N TYR A 81 3.37 7.54 -4.13
CA TYR A 81 3.99 6.80 -5.22
C TYR A 81 5.37 7.40 -5.49
N GLY A 82 6.40 6.56 -5.55
CA GLY A 82 7.75 7.04 -5.81
C GLY A 82 8.72 5.94 -6.16
N TYR A 83 9.91 6.35 -6.55
CA TYR A 83 11.02 5.49 -6.94
C TYR A 83 11.94 5.24 -5.75
N VAL A 84 12.41 3.99 -5.59
CA VAL A 84 13.35 3.61 -4.54
C VAL A 84 14.77 4.02 -4.95
N ALA A 85 15.16 5.21 -4.49
CA ALA A 85 16.43 5.86 -4.81
C ALA A 85 17.62 5.33 -4.02
N GLY A 86 17.39 4.74 -2.84
CA GLY A 86 18.48 4.28 -2.00
C GLY A 86 18.06 3.30 -0.92
N ARG A 87 19.06 2.57 -0.40
CA ARG A 87 18.89 1.61 0.68
C ARG A 87 19.42 2.20 1.98
N GLY A 88 18.60 2.18 3.01
CA GLY A 88 18.98 2.54 4.37
C GLY A 88 19.41 1.33 5.20
N VAL A 89 19.30 1.47 6.52
CA VAL A 89 19.61 0.38 7.45
C VAL A 89 18.55 -0.71 7.40
N HIS A 90 18.98 -1.96 7.21
CA HIS A 90 18.13 -3.15 7.33
C HIS A 90 18.53 -3.93 8.58
N ASN A 91 17.54 -4.43 9.31
CA ASN A 91 17.75 -5.41 10.37
C ASN A 91 16.54 -6.33 10.49
N LYS A 92 16.56 -7.22 11.48
CA LYS A 92 15.50 -8.21 11.71
C LYS A 92 14.10 -7.63 12.00
N PHE A 93 14.02 -6.36 12.40
CA PHE A 93 12.79 -5.69 12.80
C PHE A 93 12.27 -4.71 11.76
N PHE A 94 13.13 -4.15 10.90
CA PHE A 94 12.71 -3.19 9.89
C PHE A 94 13.68 -3.08 8.72
N TYR A 95 13.14 -2.58 7.60
CA TYR A 95 13.85 -2.25 6.38
C TYR A 95 13.66 -0.76 6.09
N LYS A 96 14.76 -0.03 5.90
CA LYS A 96 14.72 1.38 5.54
C LYS A 96 15.12 1.60 4.10
N TYR A 97 14.42 2.50 3.44
CA TYR A 97 14.72 2.93 2.07
C TYR A 97 14.62 4.45 1.95
N LEU A 98 15.23 4.99 0.91
CA LEU A 98 15.03 6.36 0.45
C LEU A 98 14.12 6.30 -0.78
N VAL A 99 13.02 7.04 -0.73
CA VAL A 99 12.04 7.11 -1.82
C VAL A 99 11.97 8.53 -2.33
N ASP A 100 11.97 8.67 -3.65
CA ASP A 100 11.96 9.94 -4.37
C ASP A 100 10.81 9.95 -5.39
N ASP A 101 10.00 11.00 -5.39
CA ASP A 101 8.89 11.19 -6.34
C ASP A 101 9.10 12.38 -7.28
N GLY A 102 10.31 12.95 -7.30
CA GLY A 102 10.68 14.15 -8.05
C GLY A 102 10.41 15.47 -7.31
N THR A 103 9.69 15.44 -6.17
CA THR A 103 9.39 16.63 -5.36
C THR A 103 10.18 16.68 -4.05
N GLY A 104 10.78 15.55 -3.67
CA GLY A 104 11.69 15.42 -2.55
C GLY A 104 12.07 13.96 -2.34
N THR A 105 13.01 13.74 -1.42
CA THR A 105 13.44 12.40 -1.02
C THR A 105 13.11 12.17 0.46
N ILE A 106 12.41 11.08 0.78
CA ILE A 106 12.03 10.73 2.16
C ILE A 106 12.57 9.37 2.57
N GLU A 107 12.99 9.27 3.83
CA GLU A 107 13.31 7.98 4.45
C GLU A 107 12.03 7.28 4.86
N ILE A 108 11.84 6.06 4.36
CA ILE A 108 10.73 5.20 4.72
C ILE A 108 11.21 4.06 5.62
N SER A 109 10.35 3.58 6.51
CA SER A 109 10.61 2.42 7.35
C SER A 109 9.48 1.40 7.22
N ILE A 110 9.81 0.17 6.81
CA ILE A 110 8.89 -0.95 6.72
C ILE A 110 9.23 -1.93 7.83
N PHE A 111 8.31 -2.15 8.77
CA PHE A 111 8.52 -3.10 9.84
C PHE A 111 8.42 -4.54 9.32
N SER A 112 9.36 -5.37 9.76
CA SER A 112 9.35 -6.81 9.55
C SER A 112 8.17 -7.41 10.30
N LYS A 113 7.45 -8.32 9.63
CA LYS A 113 6.30 -9.05 10.16
C LYS A 113 6.63 -10.55 10.16
N PRO A 114 7.59 -11.01 10.99
CA PRO A 114 8.12 -12.37 10.90
C PRO A 114 7.04 -13.42 11.20
N ASN A 115 6.15 -13.14 12.16
CA ASN A 115 5.06 -14.06 12.52
C ASN A 115 4.07 -14.22 11.34
N GLU A 116 3.66 -13.11 10.73
CA GLU A 116 2.78 -13.12 9.56
C GLU A 116 3.47 -13.78 8.36
N SER A 117 4.77 -13.56 8.19
CA SER A 117 5.56 -14.24 7.16
C SER A 117 5.60 -15.75 7.37
N ASP A 118 5.84 -16.21 8.59
CA ASP A 118 5.88 -17.64 8.91
C ASP A 118 4.50 -18.28 8.73
N ILE A 119 3.42 -17.60 9.13
CA ILE A 119 2.03 -18.07 8.90
C ILE A 119 1.72 -18.20 7.41
N ILE A 120 1.98 -17.14 6.62
CA ILE A 120 1.70 -17.16 5.18
C ILE A 120 2.54 -18.23 4.48
N ARG A 121 3.81 -18.39 4.87
CA ARG A 121 4.71 -19.41 4.31
C ARG A 121 4.27 -20.82 4.69
N GLY A 122 3.80 -21.03 5.92
CA GLY A 122 3.22 -22.28 6.37
C GLY A 122 2.02 -22.68 5.51
N LEU A 123 1.05 -21.77 5.36
CA LEU A 123 -0.13 -21.97 4.52
C LEU A 123 0.23 -22.20 3.04
N TYR A 124 1.24 -21.50 2.53
CA TYR A 124 1.71 -21.67 1.16
C TYR A 124 2.28 -23.07 0.93
N ASN A 125 3.11 -23.54 1.85
CA ASN A 125 3.69 -24.88 1.80
C ASN A 125 2.64 -25.97 1.95
N GLU A 126 1.65 -25.77 2.83
CA GLU A 126 0.51 -26.69 2.97
C GLU A 126 -0.31 -26.77 1.68
N ALA A 127 -0.67 -25.63 1.09
CA ALA A 127 -1.38 -25.58 -0.19
C ALA A 127 -0.56 -26.25 -1.31
N LYS A 128 0.76 -26.03 -1.34
CA LYS A 128 1.68 -26.69 -2.29
C LYS A 128 1.70 -28.20 -2.10
N ASN A 129 1.76 -28.69 -0.86
CA ASN A 129 1.76 -30.12 -0.57
C ASN A 129 0.43 -30.79 -0.97
N LEU A 130 -0.71 -30.11 -0.79
CA LEU A 130 -2.02 -30.62 -1.20
C LEU A 130 -2.13 -30.85 -2.71
N VAL A 131 -1.47 -30.02 -3.52
CA VAL A 131 -1.38 -30.23 -4.98
C VAL A 131 -0.62 -31.51 -5.33
N TYR A 132 0.46 -31.83 -4.60
CA TYR A 132 1.34 -32.95 -4.92
C TYR A 132 0.97 -34.29 -4.26
N SER A 133 0.17 -34.27 -3.18
CA SER A 133 -0.10 -35.46 -2.35
C SER A 133 -1.47 -36.11 -2.57
N ALA A 134 -2.39 -35.47 -3.29
CA ALA A 134 -3.69 -36.05 -3.57
C ALA A 134 -3.73 -36.69 -4.97
N GLY A 135 -3.94 -38.00 -5.03
CA GLY A 135 -4.26 -38.76 -6.25
C GLY A 135 -5.62 -38.41 -6.89
N SER A 136 -6.08 -37.17 -6.77
CA SER A 136 -7.28 -36.67 -7.44
C SER A 136 -7.09 -35.17 -7.74
N GLY A 137 -7.30 -34.76 -8.99
CA GLY A 137 -7.38 -33.34 -9.41
C GLY A 137 -8.53 -32.56 -8.76
N GLN A 138 -9.05 -33.03 -7.62
CA GLN A 138 -10.16 -32.47 -6.87
C GLN A 138 -9.75 -31.20 -6.10
N TYR A 139 -8.50 -31.10 -5.65
CA TYR A 139 -7.99 -29.94 -4.91
C TYR A 139 -7.02 -29.07 -5.70
N GLU A 140 -6.54 -29.54 -6.85
CA GLU A 140 -5.53 -28.85 -7.67
C GLU A 140 -5.92 -27.40 -7.98
N LYS A 141 -7.19 -27.19 -8.37
CA LYS A 141 -7.71 -25.87 -8.73
C LYS A 141 -7.76 -24.91 -7.52
N VAL A 142 -8.30 -25.36 -6.39
CA VAL A 142 -8.41 -24.54 -5.15
C VAL A 142 -7.02 -24.26 -4.56
N SER A 143 -6.19 -25.28 -4.43
CA SER A 143 -4.84 -25.16 -3.90
C SER A 143 -3.96 -24.29 -4.82
N GLY A 144 -4.13 -24.37 -6.14
CA GLY A 144 -3.50 -23.47 -7.10
C GLY A 144 -3.86 -21.99 -6.87
N CYS A 145 -5.14 -21.69 -6.68
CA CYS A 145 -5.59 -20.33 -6.33
C CYS A 145 -5.00 -19.87 -4.99
N MET A 146 -4.98 -20.73 -3.96
CA MET A 146 -4.39 -20.41 -2.66
C MET A 146 -2.89 -20.13 -2.77
N ILE A 147 -2.14 -20.96 -3.51
CA ILE A 147 -0.70 -20.76 -3.77
C ILE A 147 -0.46 -19.39 -4.39
N ARG A 148 -1.26 -19.01 -5.40
CA ARG A 148 -1.11 -17.72 -6.08
C ARG A 148 -1.43 -16.54 -5.16
N LEU A 149 -2.52 -16.61 -4.39
CA LEU A 149 -2.90 -15.56 -3.42
C LEU A 149 -1.88 -15.42 -2.29
N LEU A 150 -1.40 -16.52 -1.72
CA LEU A 150 -0.40 -16.54 -0.67
C LEU A 150 0.97 -16.08 -1.20
N GLY A 151 1.33 -16.45 -2.43
CA GLY A 151 2.50 -15.93 -3.14
C GLY A 151 2.45 -14.40 -3.24
N LYS A 152 1.31 -13.85 -3.68
CA LYS A 152 1.10 -12.39 -3.72
C LYS A 152 1.15 -11.77 -2.33
N ALA A 153 0.54 -12.39 -1.33
CA ALA A 153 0.59 -11.89 0.04
C ALA A 153 2.04 -11.78 0.56
N MET A 154 2.90 -12.77 0.28
CA MET A 154 4.33 -12.73 0.62
C MET A 154 5.05 -11.53 0.00
N GLU A 155 4.78 -11.20 -1.27
CA GLU A 155 5.35 -10.02 -1.94
C GLU A 155 4.99 -8.70 -1.26
N HIS A 156 3.82 -8.62 -0.60
CA HIS A 156 3.31 -7.41 0.07
C HIS A 156 3.72 -7.28 1.54
N ILE A 157 4.26 -8.35 2.15
CA ILE A 157 4.71 -8.33 3.54
C ILE A 157 6.24 -8.28 3.68
N ASP A 158 6.97 -8.80 2.69
CA ASP A 158 8.43 -8.83 2.73
C ASP A 158 9.03 -7.53 2.20
N GLY A 159 9.19 -6.55 3.11
CA GLY A 159 9.86 -5.30 2.79
C GLY A 159 11.31 -5.46 2.34
N SER A 160 11.96 -6.61 2.52
CA SER A 160 13.33 -6.85 2.04
C SER A 160 13.41 -7.12 0.54
N ALA A 161 12.29 -7.48 -0.08
CA ALA A 161 12.20 -7.79 -1.51
C ALA A 161 12.17 -6.54 -2.42
N ILE A 162 12.03 -5.35 -1.84
CA ILE A 162 12.04 -4.09 -2.58
C ILE A 162 13.44 -3.83 -3.14
N LEU A 163 13.54 -3.74 -4.46
CA LEU A 163 14.79 -3.49 -5.16
C LEU A 163 15.02 -1.99 -5.33
N LEU A 164 16.30 -1.59 -5.30
CA LEU A 164 16.71 -0.29 -5.82
C LEU A 164 16.34 -0.23 -7.29
N GLY A 165 15.78 0.89 -7.74
CA GLY A 165 15.27 0.97 -9.10
C GLY A 165 13.76 0.75 -9.25
N SER A 166 13.11 0.18 -8.23
CA SER A 166 11.68 -0.12 -8.31
C SER A 166 10.84 1.10 -7.99
N ASN A 167 9.71 1.23 -8.67
CA ASN A 167 8.63 2.11 -8.25
C ASN A 167 7.78 1.41 -7.20
N VAL A 168 7.31 2.16 -6.21
CA VAL A 168 6.51 1.65 -5.10
C VAL A 168 5.34 2.58 -4.82
N LEU A 169 4.18 1.99 -4.56
CA LEU A 169 3.06 2.66 -3.90
C LEU A 169 3.12 2.31 -2.42
N LEU A 170 3.12 3.33 -1.57
CA LEU A 170 3.25 3.22 -0.14
C LEU A 170 1.99 3.76 0.53
N PHE A 171 1.48 3.03 1.49
CA PHE A 171 0.54 3.54 2.47
C PHE A 171 1.24 3.63 3.82
N GLY A 172 1.29 4.82 4.40
CA GLY A 172 2.06 5.05 5.61
C GLY A 172 1.54 6.19 6.47
N ARG A 173 2.19 6.36 7.61
CA ARG A 173 1.99 7.48 8.53
C ARG A 173 3.27 8.29 8.60
N PRO A 174 3.19 9.62 8.49
CA PRO A 174 4.33 10.47 8.80
C PRO A 174 4.75 10.28 10.26
N SER A 175 6.05 10.35 10.50
CA SER A 175 6.68 10.29 11.81
C SER A 175 7.74 11.39 11.88
N CYS A 176 7.95 11.97 13.06
CA CYS A 176 8.96 13.00 13.26
C CYS A 176 9.89 12.58 14.39
N PHE A 177 11.17 12.43 14.07
CA PHE A 177 12.20 12.12 15.05
C PHE A 177 13.39 13.05 14.85
N ARG A 178 13.79 13.77 15.91
CA ARG A 178 14.89 14.74 15.88
C ARG A 178 14.77 15.75 14.72
N ASN A 179 13.58 16.31 14.53
CA ASN A 179 13.25 17.27 13.46
C ASN A 179 13.39 16.71 12.02
N LYS A 180 13.51 15.40 11.84
CA LYS A 180 13.46 14.74 10.54
C LYS A 180 12.09 14.08 10.37
N ILE A 181 11.38 14.47 9.30
CA ILE A 181 10.17 13.78 8.87
C ILE A 181 10.56 12.49 8.14
N THR A 182 9.94 11.39 8.52
CA THR A 182 10.05 10.07 7.89
C THR A 182 8.66 9.49 7.65
N LEU A 183 8.59 8.40 6.89
CA LEU A 183 7.33 7.68 6.66
C LEU A 183 7.41 6.26 7.23
N GLU A 184 6.55 5.97 8.20
CA GLU A 184 6.33 4.61 8.69
C GLU A 184 5.31 3.92 7.80
N VAL A 185 5.77 2.94 7.02
CA VAL A 185 4.96 2.25 6.01
C VAL A 185 4.14 1.15 6.68
N ILE A 186 2.82 1.18 6.47
CA ILE A 186 1.86 0.18 6.94
C ILE A 186 1.73 -0.96 5.93
N SER A 187 1.61 -0.60 4.65
CA SER A 187 1.56 -1.53 3.51
C SER A 187 2.18 -0.89 2.27
N PHE A 188 2.63 -1.72 1.35
CA PHE A 188 3.24 -1.28 0.10
C PHE A 188 2.85 -2.21 -1.05
N ALA A 189 2.99 -1.70 -2.27
CA ALA A 189 2.93 -2.47 -3.50
C ALA A 189 4.09 -2.05 -4.40
N MET A 190 4.85 -3.03 -4.90
CA MET A 190 5.86 -2.79 -5.92
C MET A 190 5.18 -2.64 -7.28
N ASP A 191 5.46 -1.55 -7.98
CA ASP A 191 5.03 -1.36 -9.35
C ASP A 191 6.08 -1.94 -10.31
N ASN A 192 6.04 -3.26 -10.44
CA ASN A 192 6.90 -4.02 -11.35
C ASN A 192 6.32 -4.06 -12.79
N GLY A 193 5.25 -3.30 -13.06
CA GLY A 193 4.56 -3.29 -14.33
C GLY A 193 5.25 -2.38 -15.36
N ARG A 194 5.32 -2.82 -16.62
CA ARG A 194 5.73 -1.95 -17.73
C ARG A 194 4.68 -0.90 -18.11
N SER A 195 3.42 -1.12 -17.71
CA SER A 195 2.27 -0.39 -18.22
C SER A 195 2.02 0.98 -17.56
N ARG A 196 2.85 1.41 -16.58
CA ARG A 196 2.69 2.67 -15.81
C ARG A 196 1.28 2.93 -15.27
N GLN A 197 0.43 1.88 -15.20
CA GLN A 197 -0.99 2.03 -14.86
C GLN A 197 -1.18 2.50 -13.41
N LEU A 198 -0.35 2.01 -12.49
CA LEU A 198 -0.43 2.40 -11.09
C LEU A 198 0.00 3.85 -10.89
N GLU A 199 1.06 4.28 -11.58
CA GLU A 199 1.50 5.67 -11.60
C GLU A 199 0.41 6.61 -12.11
N ILE A 200 -0.19 6.30 -13.26
CA ILE A 200 -1.27 7.11 -13.85
C ILE A 200 -2.44 7.20 -12.89
N ALA A 201 -2.90 6.06 -12.34
CA ALA A 201 -4.00 6.03 -11.40
C ALA A 201 -3.71 6.80 -10.10
N PHE A 202 -2.46 6.77 -9.60
CA PHE A 202 -2.07 7.57 -8.47
C PHE A 202 -2.11 9.06 -8.80
N ASN A 203 -1.55 9.46 -9.94
CA ASN A 203 -1.50 10.86 -10.38
C ASN A 203 -2.89 11.44 -10.62
N ASP A 204 -3.82 10.69 -11.21
CA ASP A 204 -5.22 11.12 -11.38
C ASP A 204 -5.86 11.43 -10.01
N ASN A 205 -5.71 10.52 -9.04
CA ASN A 205 -6.23 10.72 -7.68
C ASN A 205 -5.54 11.90 -6.97
N LEU A 206 -4.24 12.07 -7.18
CA LEU A 206 -3.47 13.18 -6.61
C LEU A 206 -3.95 14.52 -7.16
N ILE A 207 -4.16 14.62 -8.47
CA ILE A 207 -4.65 15.84 -9.13
C ILE A 207 -6.04 16.20 -8.61
N ASP A 208 -6.97 15.23 -8.59
CA ASP A 208 -8.33 15.43 -8.05
C ASP A 208 -8.29 15.91 -6.59
N TYR A 209 -7.43 15.29 -5.78
CA TYR A 209 -7.29 15.65 -4.38
C TYR A 209 -6.71 17.05 -4.20
N TYR A 210 -5.70 17.45 -4.96
CA TYR A 210 -5.09 18.77 -4.85
C TYR A 210 -6.01 19.86 -5.39
N GLN A 211 -6.77 19.59 -6.46
CA GLN A 211 -7.75 20.55 -6.99
C GLN A 211 -8.89 20.82 -5.99
N SER A 212 -9.38 19.78 -5.31
CA SER A 212 -10.42 19.93 -4.28
C SER A 212 -9.96 20.70 -3.03
N HIS A 213 -8.65 20.78 -2.78
CA HIS A 213 -8.07 21.46 -1.61
C HIS A 213 -7.33 22.77 -1.94
N LYS A 214 -7.08 23.08 -3.22
CA LYS A 214 -6.61 24.40 -3.69
C LYS A 214 -7.70 25.47 -3.74
N ALA A 215 -8.98 25.06 -3.69
CA ALA A 215 -10.14 25.96 -3.74
C ALA A 215 -10.67 26.37 -2.35
N ALA A 216 -9.93 26.07 -1.27
CA ALA A 216 -10.30 26.38 0.11
C ALA A 216 -9.44 27.51 0.70
#